data_AF-A0A8B7UFL7-F1
#
_entry.id   AF-A0A8B7UFL7-F1
#
_cell.length_a   1.000
_cell.length_b   1.000
_cell.length_c   1.000
_cell.angle_alpha   90.00
_cell.angle_beta   90.00
_cell.angle_gamma   90.00
#
_symmetry.space_group_name_H-M   'P 1'
#
loop_
_entity.id
_entity.type
_entity.pdbx_description
1 polymer ?
#
loop_
_entity_poly.entity_id
_entity_poly.type
_entity_poly.pdbx_seq_one_letter_code
_entity_poly.pdbx_strand_id
1 'polypeptide(L)'
;TSRKPREDEKDGQAYKFVSRSEMEADIKAGKYLEHGEYEGNLYGTKMDSILEVVQTGRTCILDVNPQALKVLRTSEFMPYVVFIAAPELETLRAMHKAVVDAGITTKLLTSWANMERHPARIHQVFVKCHFDYNPYNDNLIPCKEAGLKFSKGEILQIVNREDPNWWQASHVKEGGSAGLIPSQFLEEKRKAFVRRDWDSSGPFCGTISSKKKKKMMYLTTRNAEFDRHEIQIYEEVAKMPPFQRKTLVLIGAQGVGRRSLKNRFIVLNPTRFGTTVPSFNPAGLIAHQEQFVLHIR
;
A
#
# COMPACT_ATOMS: atom_id res chain seq x y z
N THR A 1 7.19 3.76 24.55
CA THR A 1 7.84 2.48 24.91
C THR A 1 7.47 2.14 26.33
N SER A 2 7.40 0.86 26.67
CA SER A 2 7.19 0.40 28.05
C SER A 2 8.49 0.22 28.85
N ARG A 3 9.65 0.43 28.23
CA ARG A 3 10.95 0.36 28.91
C ARG A 3 11.05 1.48 29.96
N LYS A 4 11.75 1.24 31.07
CA LYS A 4 12.12 2.32 31.99
C LYS A 4 13.13 3.28 31.35
N PRO A 5 13.03 4.60 31.58
CA PRO A 5 14.04 5.56 31.14
C PRO A 5 15.40 5.24 31.77
N ARG A 6 16.49 5.47 31.01
CA ARG A 6 17.86 5.52 31.56
C ARG A 6 18.10 6.87 32.25
N GLU A 7 19.18 6.98 33.02
CA GLU A 7 19.50 8.19 33.79
C GLU A 7 19.65 9.45 32.93
N ASP A 8 20.10 9.29 31.69
CA ASP A 8 20.30 10.36 30.71
C ASP A 8 19.06 10.64 29.82
N GLU A 9 18.00 9.83 29.94
CA GLU A 9 16.82 9.93 29.09
C GLU A 9 15.71 10.75 29.74
N LYS A 10 15.23 11.76 29.02
CA LYS A 10 14.04 12.55 29.41
C LYS A 10 12.80 12.08 28.66
N ASP A 11 11.67 12.02 29.36
CA ASP A 11 10.38 11.71 28.75
C ASP A 11 10.01 12.74 27.68
N GLY A 12 9.47 12.25 26.56
CA GLY A 12 9.08 13.08 25.42
C GLY A 12 10.25 13.55 24.54
N GLN A 13 11.50 13.23 24.89
CA GLN A 13 12.68 13.59 24.09
C GLN A 13 13.02 12.50 23.07
N ALA A 14 13.59 11.37 23.50
CA ALA A 14 13.88 10.24 22.61
C ALA A 14 12.72 9.25 22.56
N TYR A 15 12.04 9.08 23.70
CA TYR A 15 10.92 8.18 23.84
C TYR A 15 9.86 8.83 24.72
N LYS A 16 8.60 8.47 24.46
CA LYS A 16 7.53 8.62 25.43
C LYS A 16 7.44 7.33 26.23
N PHE A 17 7.70 7.41 27.53
CA PHE A 17 7.70 6.28 28.46
C PHE A 17 6.32 6.15 29.07
N VAL A 18 5.72 4.97 28.92
CA VAL A 18 4.39 4.63 29.44
C VAL A 18 4.46 3.28 30.13
N SER A 19 3.53 2.97 31.02
CA SER A 19 3.50 1.64 31.62
C SER A 19 3.17 0.56 30.57
N ARG A 20 3.63 -0.68 30.79
CA ARG A 20 3.31 -1.80 29.89
C ARG A 20 1.79 -2.00 29.79
N SER A 21 1.09 -1.98 30.92
CA SER A 21 -0.36 -2.15 30.98
C SER A 21 -1.12 -1.06 30.21
N GLU A 22 -0.71 0.20 30.33
CA GLU A 22 -1.29 1.31 29.55
C GLU A 22 -1.04 1.12 28.05
N MET A 23 0.19 0.75 27.67
CA MET A 23 0.54 0.53 26.27
C MET A 23 -0.27 -0.64 25.66
N GLU A 24 -0.46 -1.73 26.38
CA GLU A 24 -1.27 -2.87 25.95
C GLU A 24 -2.76 -2.49 25.79
N ALA A 25 -3.30 -1.69 26.72
CA ALA A 25 -4.67 -1.19 26.61
C ALA A 25 -4.85 -0.28 25.38
N ASP A 26 -3.90 0.62 25.13
CA ASP A 26 -3.92 1.50 23.96
C ASP A 26 -3.72 0.74 22.64
N ILE A 27 -2.89 -0.31 22.63
CA ILE A 27 -2.74 -1.23 21.49
C ILE A 27 -4.08 -1.92 21.20
N LYS A 28 -4.74 -2.48 22.23
CA LYS A 28 -6.04 -3.13 22.09
C LYS A 28 -7.13 -2.17 21.61
N ALA A 29 -7.02 -0.89 21.99
CA ALA A 29 -7.91 0.17 21.53
C ALA A 29 -7.56 0.71 20.11
N GLY A 30 -6.56 0.16 19.43
CA GLY A 30 -6.19 0.56 18.06
C GLY A 30 -5.49 1.92 17.95
N LYS A 31 -4.89 2.43 19.04
CA LYS A 31 -4.23 3.75 19.06
C LYS A 31 -2.79 3.74 18.52
N TYR A 32 -2.26 2.58 18.17
CA TYR A 32 -0.90 2.42 17.65
C TYR A 32 -0.93 2.04 16.16
N LEU A 33 -0.08 2.71 15.38
CA LEU A 33 0.14 2.40 13.97
C LEU A 33 0.86 1.06 13.78
N GLU A 34 1.93 0.88 14.54
CA GLU A 34 2.71 -0.34 14.61
C GLU A 34 3.25 -0.47 16.03
N HIS A 35 3.39 -1.71 16.50
CA HIS A 35 3.98 -2.03 17.78
C HIS A 35 4.77 -3.34 17.69
N GLY A 36 5.68 -3.54 18.64
CA GLY A 36 6.53 -4.71 18.74
C GLY A 36 7.16 -4.84 20.11
N GLU A 37 7.71 -6.02 20.39
CA GLU A 37 8.39 -6.30 21.65
C GLU A 37 9.88 -6.56 21.41
N TYR A 38 10.72 -5.99 22.27
CA TYR A 38 12.17 -6.17 22.25
C TYR A 38 12.71 -6.17 23.69
N GLU A 39 13.48 -7.20 24.04
CA GLU A 39 14.02 -7.41 25.40
C GLU A 39 12.94 -7.27 26.49
N GLY A 40 11.77 -7.87 26.28
CA GLY A 40 10.65 -7.82 27.25
C GLY A 40 9.94 -6.47 27.36
N ASN A 41 10.27 -5.50 26.49
CA ASN A 41 9.69 -4.16 26.50
C ASN A 41 8.94 -3.87 25.19
N LEU A 42 7.80 -3.19 25.29
CA LEU A 42 6.99 -2.78 24.17
C LEU A 42 7.49 -1.48 23.54
N TYR A 43 7.46 -1.43 22.22
CA TYR A 43 7.79 -0.28 21.38
C TYR A 43 6.71 -0.10 20.33
N GLY A 44 6.46 1.12 19.91
CA GLY A 44 5.43 1.40 18.91
C GLY A 44 5.32 2.87 18.57
N THR A 45 4.64 3.13 17.46
CA THR A 45 4.36 4.47 16.94
C THR A 45 2.89 4.78 17.21
N LYS A 46 2.60 5.75 18.08
CA LYS A 46 1.23 6.15 18.42
C LYS A 46 0.65 7.03 17.31
N MET A 47 -0.63 6.83 16.97
CA MET A 47 -1.31 7.62 15.94
C MET A 47 -1.34 9.11 16.29
N ASP A 48 -1.64 9.44 17.55
CA ASP A 48 -1.71 10.81 18.04
C ASP A 48 -0.40 11.56 17.82
N SER A 49 0.74 10.90 18.01
CA SER A 49 2.05 11.53 17.80
C SER A 49 2.31 11.91 16.33
N ILE A 50 1.69 11.21 15.38
CA ILE A 50 1.72 11.58 13.96
C ILE A 50 0.88 12.84 13.75
N LEU A 51 -0.31 12.87 14.34
CA LEU A 51 -1.23 14.00 14.24
C LEU A 51 -0.67 15.27 14.89
N GLU A 52 0.02 15.16 16.03
CA GLU A 52 0.73 16.26 16.68
C GLU A 52 1.70 16.95 15.71
N VAL A 53 2.50 16.18 14.96
CA VAL A 53 3.42 16.74 13.96
C VAL A 53 2.65 17.43 12.83
N VAL A 54 1.58 16.80 12.34
CA VAL A 54 0.73 17.36 11.27
C VAL A 54 0.07 18.67 11.70
N GLN A 55 -0.39 18.76 12.95
CA GLN A 55 -1.00 19.96 13.52
C GLN A 55 -0.03 21.15 13.60
N THR A 56 1.28 20.89 13.70
CA THR A 56 2.31 21.94 13.59
C THR A 56 2.55 22.44 12.16
N GLY A 57 1.74 22.01 11.19
CA GLY A 57 1.88 22.39 9.78
C GLY A 57 3.04 21.71 9.05
N ARG A 58 3.68 20.72 9.68
CA ARG A 58 4.80 19.97 9.11
C ARG A 58 4.33 18.65 8.50
N THR A 59 5.00 18.20 7.45
CA THR A 59 4.87 16.85 6.94
C THR A 59 5.59 15.88 7.88
N CYS A 60 4.85 14.93 8.46
CA CYS A 60 5.44 13.91 9.32
C CYS A 60 6.11 12.80 8.50
N ILE A 61 7.42 12.62 8.66
CA ILE A 61 8.17 11.54 8.01
C ILE A 61 8.11 10.27 8.86
N LEU A 62 7.62 9.20 8.27
CA LEU A 62 7.42 7.89 8.90
C LEU A 62 8.33 6.85 8.26
N ASP A 63 9.06 6.12 9.11
CA ASP A 63 9.91 5.00 8.72
C ASP A 63 9.30 3.73 9.33
N VAL A 64 8.28 3.21 8.66
CA VAL A 64 7.37 2.16 9.17
C VAL A 64 7.37 0.94 8.24
N ASN A 65 6.84 -0.19 8.73
CA ASN A 65 6.67 -1.38 7.89
C ASN A 65 5.65 -1.10 6.75
N PRO A 66 5.86 -1.62 5.52
CA PRO A 66 4.87 -1.52 4.44
C PRO A 66 3.43 -1.90 4.82
N GLN A 67 3.23 -2.80 5.79
CA GLN A 67 1.88 -3.17 6.27
C GLN A 67 1.15 -1.99 6.94
N ALA A 68 1.87 -1.04 7.55
CA ALA A 68 1.30 0.16 8.15
C ALA A 68 0.57 1.06 7.14
N LEU A 69 0.88 0.92 5.84
CA LEU A 69 0.21 1.67 4.77
C LEU A 69 -1.29 1.37 4.69
N LYS A 70 -1.74 0.18 5.12
CA LYS A 70 -3.18 -0.15 5.15
C LYS A 70 -3.95 0.79 6.09
N VAL A 71 -3.31 1.20 7.17
CA VAL A 71 -3.90 2.09 8.18
C VAL A 71 -3.68 3.56 7.82
N LEU A 72 -2.52 3.89 7.23
CA LEU A 72 -2.20 5.27 6.85
C LEU A 72 -2.94 5.77 5.60
N ARG A 73 -3.44 4.90 4.73
CA ARG A 73 -4.12 5.29 3.48
C ARG A 73 -5.55 5.85 3.73
N THR A 74 -5.62 6.92 4.51
CA THR A 74 -6.84 7.65 4.85
C THR A 74 -6.68 9.14 4.57
N SER A 75 -7.78 9.89 4.52
CA SER A 75 -7.77 11.35 4.41
C SER A 75 -7.20 12.05 5.64
N GLU A 76 -7.12 11.35 6.77
CA GLU A 76 -6.52 11.85 8.00
C GLU A 76 -5.01 12.01 7.85
N PHE A 77 -4.32 10.96 7.37
CA PHE A 77 -2.84 10.93 7.27
C PHE A 77 -2.28 11.28 5.89
N MET A 78 -3.07 11.15 4.81
CA MET A 78 -2.70 11.49 3.42
C MET A 78 -1.25 11.14 3.02
N PRO A 79 -0.83 9.87 3.10
CA PRO A 79 0.55 9.48 2.93
C PRO A 79 1.04 9.73 1.51
N TYR A 80 2.25 10.28 1.40
CA TYR A 80 3.09 10.17 0.21
C TYR A 80 4.08 9.04 0.44
N VAL A 81 4.02 7.99 -0.38
CA VAL A 81 4.83 6.79 -0.16
C VAL A 81 6.05 6.84 -1.09
N VAL A 82 7.25 6.78 -0.51
CA VAL A 82 8.51 6.68 -1.24
C VAL A 82 9.11 5.31 -0.98
N PHE A 83 9.29 4.54 -2.05
CA PHE A 83 10.04 3.31 -2.03
C PHE A 83 11.50 3.56 -2.36
N ILE A 84 12.39 3.19 -1.43
CA ILE A 84 13.83 3.22 -1.62
C ILE A 84 14.26 1.81 -2.03
N ALA A 85 14.56 1.66 -3.33
CA ALA A 85 15.06 0.41 -3.87
C ALA A 85 16.39 0.05 -3.20
N ALA A 86 16.59 -1.25 -2.95
CA ALA A 86 17.88 -1.73 -2.47
C ALA A 86 18.95 -1.46 -3.53
N PRO A 87 20.15 -1.00 -3.14
CA PRO A 87 21.29 -1.05 -4.04
C PRO A 87 21.63 -2.52 -4.34
N GLU A 88 22.53 -2.75 -5.28
CA GLU A 88 23.00 -4.09 -5.64
C GLU A 88 23.43 -4.91 -4.39
N LEU A 89 23.24 -6.24 -4.43
CA LEU A 89 23.38 -7.14 -3.29
C LEU A 89 24.71 -6.97 -2.53
N GLU A 90 25.80 -6.72 -3.26
CA GLU A 90 27.13 -6.52 -2.69
C GLU A 90 27.23 -5.22 -1.87
N THR A 91 26.62 -4.14 -2.38
CA THR A 91 26.47 -2.87 -1.66
C THR A 91 25.54 -3.02 -0.44
N LEU A 92 24.46 -3.79 -0.56
CA LEU A 92 23.55 -4.06 0.56
C LEU A 92 24.24 -4.83 1.70
N ARG A 93 25.09 -5.81 1.37
CA ARG A 93 25.91 -6.55 2.35
C ARG A 93 26.91 -5.64 3.05
N ALA A 94 27.59 -4.76 2.31
CA ALA A 94 28.51 -3.78 2.88
C ALA A 94 27.80 -2.80 3.83
N MET A 95 26.62 -2.29 3.45
CA MET A 95 25.79 -1.43 4.30
C MET A 95 25.31 -2.15 5.56
N HIS A 96 24.84 -3.40 5.43
CA HIS A 96 24.41 -4.20 6.58
C HIS A 96 25.58 -4.48 7.55
N LYS A 97 26.77 -4.81 7.03
CA LYS A 97 27.99 -4.99 7.83
C LYS A 97 28.34 -3.70 8.59
N ALA A 98 28.34 -2.55 7.92
CA ALA A 98 28.61 -1.26 8.56
C ALA A 98 27.59 -0.88 9.65
N VAL A 99 26.30 -1.21 9.47
CA VAL A 99 25.24 -0.96 10.47
C VAL A 99 25.37 -1.88 11.69
N VAL A 100 25.73 -3.15 11.47
CA VAL A 100 25.97 -4.14 12.55
C VAL A 100 27.24 -3.77 13.33
N ASP A 101 28.32 -3.40 12.64
CA ASP A 101 29.59 -2.99 13.25
C ASP A 101 29.44 -1.67 14.04
N ALA A 102 28.47 -0.81 13.69
CA ALA A 102 28.14 0.42 14.40
C ALA A 102 27.18 0.23 15.60
N GLY A 103 26.84 -1.01 15.98
CA GLY A 103 26.04 -1.30 17.19
C GLY A 103 24.58 -0.86 17.12
N ILE A 104 24.02 -0.63 15.93
CA ILE A 104 22.63 -0.20 15.76
C ILE A 104 21.72 -1.44 15.76
N THR A 105 20.94 -1.61 16.84
CA THR A 105 20.05 -2.77 17.05
C THR A 105 18.96 -2.89 15.98
N THR A 106 18.78 -4.13 15.53
CA THR A 106 17.80 -4.56 14.53
C THR A 106 16.41 -4.69 15.15
N LYS A 107 15.41 -4.01 14.57
CA LYS A 107 14.00 -4.30 14.87
C LYS A 107 13.63 -5.62 14.18
N LEU A 108 13.80 -6.75 14.86
CA LEU A 108 13.08 -7.98 14.51
C LEU A 108 11.61 -7.81 14.92
N LEU A 109 10.68 -8.11 14.01
CA LEU A 109 9.26 -8.12 14.29
C LEU A 109 8.63 -9.34 13.60
N THR A 110 8.01 -10.21 14.40
CA THR A 110 7.33 -11.45 13.98
C THR A 110 5.82 -11.36 14.24
N SER A 111 5.09 -11.98 13.29
CA SER A 111 3.70 -12.47 13.19
C SER A 111 2.48 -11.59 13.48
N TRP A 112 1.53 -11.69 12.54
CA TRP A 112 0.23 -11.03 12.49
C TRP A 112 -0.86 -12.12 12.46
N ALA A 113 -1.62 -12.25 13.53
CA ALA A 113 -2.90 -12.95 13.54
C ALA A 113 -3.91 -12.03 14.23
N ASN A 114 -5.10 -11.92 13.62
CA ASN A 114 -6.24 -11.10 14.03
C ASN A 114 -6.09 -9.58 13.84
N MET A 115 -6.53 -9.11 12.67
CA MET A 115 -7.16 -7.81 12.57
C MET A 115 -8.45 -7.98 11.77
N GLU A 116 -9.57 -8.07 12.49
CA GLU A 116 -10.91 -7.99 11.93
C GLU A 116 -11.14 -6.58 11.36
N ARG A 117 -11.74 -6.54 10.16
CA ARG A 117 -12.06 -5.32 9.43
C ARG A 117 -13.26 -4.62 10.08
N HIS A 118 -13.08 -3.35 10.45
CA HIS A 118 -14.18 -2.44 10.78
C HIS A 118 -14.87 -1.90 9.51
N PRO A 119 -16.18 -1.56 9.58
CA PRO A 119 -16.96 -1.16 8.42
C PRO A 119 -16.64 0.29 7.99
N ALA A 120 -16.41 0.48 6.69
CA ALA A 120 -16.09 1.77 6.10
C ALA A 120 -17.36 2.59 5.81
N ARG A 121 -17.26 3.90 6.07
CA ARG A 121 -18.19 4.94 5.60
C ARG A 121 -18.35 4.87 4.06
N ILE A 122 -19.48 5.32 3.54
CA ILE A 122 -19.78 5.34 2.09
C ILE A 122 -18.75 6.27 1.40
N HIS A 123 -17.76 5.69 0.73
CA HIS A 123 -16.77 6.42 -0.06
C HIS A 123 -17.24 6.49 -1.51
N GLN A 124 -17.13 7.66 -2.13
CA GLN A 124 -17.18 7.78 -3.59
C GLN A 124 -16.03 6.95 -4.16
N VAL A 125 -16.34 5.97 -5.00
CA VAL A 125 -15.34 5.10 -5.59
C VAL A 125 -15.06 5.55 -7.02
N PHE A 126 -13.80 5.75 -7.35
CA PHE A 126 -13.37 6.02 -8.73
C PHE A 126 -12.53 4.85 -9.22
N VAL A 127 -12.60 4.57 -10.51
CA VAL A 127 -11.79 3.52 -11.14
C VAL A 127 -11.08 4.06 -12.36
N LYS A 128 -9.86 3.59 -12.62
CA LYS A 128 -9.15 3.75 -13.87
C LYS A 128 -9.39 2.52 -14.74
N CYS A 129 -9.82 2.73 -15.98
CA CYS A 129 -10.12 1.66 -16.92
C CYS A 129 -8.84 1.15 -17.60
N HIS A 130 -8.71 -0.17 -17.78
CA HIS A 130 -7.53 -0.79 -18.43
C HIS A 130 -7.81 -1.38 -19.83
N PHE A 131 -9.00 -1.12 -20.38
CA PHE A 131 -9.42 -1.55 -21.72
C PHE A 131 -10.39 -0.51 -22.32
N ASP A 132 -10.65 -0.64 -23.62
CA ASP A 132 -11.64 0.19 -24.32
C ASP A 132 -13.00 -0.50 -24.31
N TYR A 133 -14.07 0.27 -24.09
CA TYR A 133 -15.43 -0.25 -24.12
C TYR A 133 -16.32 0.62 -25.00
N ASN A 134 -17.04 -0.03 -25.93
CA ASN A 134 -18.04 0.60 -26.76
C ASN A 134 -19.36 -0.19 -26.67
N PRO A 135 -20.43 0.39 -26.11
CA PRO A 135 -21.70 -0.32 -25.93
C PRO A 135 -22.37 -0.71 -27.24
N TYR A 136 -22.11 0.01 -28.34
CA TYR A 136 -22.67 -0.33 -29.64
C TYR A 136 -22.12 -1.64 -30.22
N ASN A 137 -20.92 -2.04 -29.78
CA ASN A 137 -20.27 -3.30 -30.14
C ASN A 137 -20.62 -4.44 -29.17
N ASP A 138 -21.34 -4.14 -28.09
CA ASP A 138 -21.69 -5.10 -27.05
C ASP A 138 -23.08 -5.66 -27.30
N ASN A 139 -23.17 -6.96 -27.57
CA ASN A 139 -24.45 -7.64 -27.80
C ASN A 139 -25.12 -8.09 -26.49
N LEU A 140 -24.42 -8.00 -25.35
CA LEU A 140 -24.95 -8.41 -24.04
C LEU A 140 -25.53 -7.24 -23.25
N ILE A 141 -25.28 -5.99 -23.66
CA ILE A 141 -25.81 -4.82 -22.96
C ILE A 141 -27.35 -4.76 -23.12
N PRO A 142 -28.12 -4.51 -22.04
CA PRO A 142 -29.57 -4.44 -22.13
C PRO A 142 -30.09 -3.35 -23.08
N CYS A 143 -29.42 -2.20 -23.12
CA CYS A 143 -29.75 -1.05 -23.96
C CYS A 143 -28.45 -0.32 -24.34
N LYS A 144 -28.18 -0.20 -25.64
CA LYS A 144 -26.91 0.36 -26.15
C LYS A 144 -26.77 1.85 -25.82
N GLU A 145 -27.90 2.55 -25.83
CA GLU A 145 -28.03 3.97 -25.51
C GLU A 145 -27.76 4.26 -24.03
N ALA A 146 -28.04 3.29 -23.14
CA ALA A 146 -27.75 3.38 -21.72
C ALA A 146 -26.28 3.06 -21.38
N GLY A 147 -25.49 2.62 -22.35
CA GLY A 147 -24.09 2.25 -22.15
C GLY A 147 -23.16 3.45 -22.07
N LEU A 148 -22.23 3.41 -21.12
CA LEU A 148 -21.18 4.42 -20.98
C LEU A 148 -19.94 3.98 -21.74
N LYS A 149 -19.69 4.58 -22.91
CA LYS A 149 -18.44 4.39 -23.65
C LYS A 149 -17.26 4.98 -22.87
N PHE A 150 -16.14 4.25 -22.84
CA PHE A 150 -14.88 4.74 -22.28
C PHE A 150 -13.67 4.15 -23.01
N SER A 151 -12.53 4.81 -22.83
CA SER A 151 -11.23 4.37 -23.34
C SER A 151 -10.28 3.92 -22.23
N LYS A 152 -9.30 3.09 -22.59
CA LYS A 152 -8.23 2.67 -21.69
C LYS A 152 -7.50 3.90 -21.13
N GLY A 153 -7.36 3.93 -19.81
CA GLY A 153 -6.73 5.00 -19.05
C GLY A 153 -7.69 6.07 -18.53
N GLU A 154 -8.95 6.09 -18.98
CA GLU A 154 -9.96 7.00 -18.44
C GLU A 154 -10.32 6.66 -16.99
N ILE A 155 -10.77 7.68 -16.26
CA ILE A 155 -11.21 7.54 -14.86
C ILE A 155 -12.71 7.77 -14.80
N LEU A 156 -13.41 6.79 -14.24
CA LEU A 156 -14.87 6.81 -14.05
C LEU A 156 -15.21 6.85 -12.56
N GLN A 157 -16.28 7.55 -12.21
CA GLN A 157 -16.88 7.44 -10.89
C GLN A 157 -17.88 6.28 -10.89
N ILE A 158 -17.73 5.35 -9.96
CA ILE A 158 -18.70 4.27 -9.77
C ILE A 158 -19.86 4.76 -8.89
N VAL A 159 -21.07 4.58 -9.40
CA VAL A 159 -22.33 4.98 -8.76
C VAL A 159 -22.98 3.79 -8.07
N ASN A 160 -23.07 2.64 -8.76
CA ASN A 160 -23.64 1.40 -8.20
C ASN A 160 -22.90 0.16 -8.74
N ARG A 161 -22.67 -0.86 -7.88
CA ARG A 161 -22.02 -2.14 -8.17
C ARG A 161 -22.86 -3.37 -7.80
N GLU A 162 -24.13 -3.18 -7.43
CA GLU A 162 -25.01 -4.25 -6.94
C GLU A 162 -25.26 -5.33 -8.00
N ASP A 163 -25.38 -4.93 -9.27
CA ASP A 163 -25.54 -5.91 -10.36
C ASP A 163 -24.19 -6.57 -10.67
N PRO A 164 -24.15 -7.92 -10.71
CA PRO A 164 -22.91 -8.68 -10.89
C PRO A 164 -22.31 -8.54 -12.29
N ASN A 165 -23.08 -8.10 -13.29
CA ASN A 165 -22.67 -8.01 -14.70
C ASN A 165 -22.53 -6.57 -15.19
N TRP A 166 -23.34 -5.64 -14.68
CA TRP A 166 -23.44 -4.26 -15.16
C TRP A 166 -23.31 -3.26 -14.03
N TRP A 167 -22.21 -2.51 -14.00
CA TRP A 167 -22.06 -1.42 -13.03
C TRP A 167 -22.59 -0.11 -13.61
N GLN A 168 -23.04 0.77 -12.72
CA GLN A 168 -23.38 2.14 -13.08
C GLN A 168 -22.18 3.05 -12.81
N ALA A 169 -21.77 3.82 -13.81
CA ALA A 169 -20.66 4.74 -13.70
C ALA A 169 -20.94 6.07 -14.41
N SER A 170 -20.15 7.09 -14.13
CA SER A 170 -20.21 8.40 -14.80
C SER A 170 -18.82 8.99 -15.05
N HIS A 171 -18.71 9.86 -16.06
CA HIS A 171 -17.47 10.58 -16.36
C HIS A 171 -17.19 11.69 -15.35
N VAL A 172 -15.95 11.74 -14.84
CA VAL A 172 -15.56 12.67 -13.76
C VAL A 172 -15.49 14.13 -14.21
N LYS A 173 -15.17 14.40 -15.48
CA LYS A 173 -14.91 15.75 -15.99
C LYS A 173 -16.16 16.50 -16.47
N GLU A 174 -17.22 15.78 -16.83
CA GLU A 174 -18.37 16.36 -17.52
C GLU A 174 -19.64 16.43 -16.66
N GLY A 175 -19.63 15.92 -15.43
CA GLY A 175 -20.84 15.85 -14.60
C GLY A 175 -21.98 15.10 -15.31
N GLY A 176 -21.61 14.13 -16.16
CA GLY A 176 -22.53 13.44 -17.05
C GLY A 176 -23.47 12.47 -16.32
N SER A 177 -24.59 12.15 -16.98
CA SER A 177 -25.53 11.12 -16.53
C SER A 177 -24.81 9.78 -16.32
N ALA A 178 -25.27 9.01 -15.32
CA ALA A 178 -24.79 7.64 -15.14
C ALA A 178 -25.15 6.78 -16.36
N GLY A 179 -24.26 5.85 -16.71
CA GLY A 179 -24.46 4.85 -17.74
C GLY A 179 -23.86 3.51 -17.34
N LEU A 180 -24.21 2.47 -18.08
CA LEU A 180 -23.81 1.09 -17.81
C LEU A 180 -22.41 0.80 -18.35
N ILE A 181 -21.57 0.20 -17.51
CA ILE A 181 -20.28 -0.38 -17.88
C ILE A 181 -20.27 -1.86 -17.50
N PRO A 182 -19.52 -2.72 -18.23
CA PRO A 182 -19.37 -4.11 -17.82
C PRO A 182 -18.68 -4.17 -16.45
N SER A 183 -19.22 -4.98 -15.55
CA SER A 183 -18.60 -5.23 -14.26
C SER A 183 -17.25 -5.91 -14.44
N GLN A 184 -16.42 -5.86 -13.39
CA GLN A 184 -15.18 -6.62 -13.37
C GLN A 184 -15.40 -8.11 -13.67
N PHE A 185 -16.43 -8.70 -13.05
CA PHE A 185 -16.77 -10.11 -13.24
C PHE A 185 -17.17 -10.45 -14.69
N LEU A 186 -17.98 -9.61 -15.32
CA LEU A 186 -18.43 -9.83 -16.70
C LEU A 186 -17.23 -9.77 -17.68
N GLU A 187 -16.35 -8.80 -17.48
CA GLU A 187 -15.18 -8.62 -18.35
C GLU A 187 -14.12 -9.72 -18.16
N GLU A 188 -13.89 -10.16 -16.91
CA GLU A 188 -13.07 -11.33 -16.62
C GLU A 188 -13.62 -12.58 -17.32
N LYS A 189 -14.93 -12.79 -17.27
CA LYS A 189 -15.59 -13.91 -17.97
C LYS A 189 -15.39 -13.82 -19.49
N ARG A 190 -15.51 -12.65 -20.10
CA ARG A 190 -15.28 -12.47 -21.55
C ARG A 190 -13.85 -12.85 -21.95
N LYS A 191 -12.87 -12.48 -21.14
CA LYS A 191 -11.45 -12.76 -21.40
C LYS A 191 -11.05 -14.20 -21.08
N ALA A 192 -11.70 -14.86 -20.13
CA ALA A 192 -11.48 -16.27 -19.83
C ALA A 192 -12.03 -17.22 -20.90
N PHE A 193 -12.97 -16.76 -21.75
CA PHE A 193 -13.64 -17.57 -22.78
C PHE A 193 -13.04 -17.43 -24.20
N VAL A 194 -11.77 -17.03 -24.32
CA VAL A 194 -11.04 -17.15 -25.60
C VAL A 194 -10.86 -18.65 -25.88
N ARG A 195 -11.54 -19.18 -26.91
CA ARG A 195 -11.29 -20.54 -27.42
C ARG A 195 -9.81 -20.63 -27.77
N ARG A 196 -9.13 -21.72 -27.37
CA ARG A 196 -7.84 -22.07 -27.96
C ARG A 196 -8.05 -22.16 -29.46
N ASP A 197 -7.22 -21.48 -30.23
CA ASP A 197 -7.14 -21.65 -31.67
C ASP A 197 -6.92 -23.15 -31.94
N TRP A 198 -7.95 -23.79 -32.48
CA TRP A 198 -7.85 -25.12 -33.01
C TRP A 198 -7.35 -24.94 -34.45
N ASP A 199 -6.03 -24.97 -34.62
CA ASP A 199 -5.42 -25.06 -35.93
C ASP A 199 -5.82 -26.39 -36.57
N SER A 200 -6.90 -26.36 -37.34
CA SER A 200 -7.31 -27.44 -38.23
C SER A 200 -6.35 -27.53 -39.43
N SER A 201 -5.19 -28.14 -39.23
CA SER A 201 -4.39 -28.68 -40.33
C SER A 201 -3.76 -30.02 -39.94
N GLY A 202 -4.46 -31.11 -40.27
CA GLY A 202 -3.91 -32.46 -40.21
C GLY A 202 -5.00 -33.54 -40.29
N PRO A 203 -5.12 -34.30 -41.40
CA PRO A 203 -6.02 -35.43 -41.48
C PRO A 203 -5.30 -36.69 -41.03
N PHE A 204 -5.77 -37.36 -39.97
CA PHE A 204 -5.50 -38.81 -39.85
C PHE A 204 -6.53 -39.53 -38.98
N CYS A 205 -6.83 -40.74 -39.47
CA CYS A 205 -7.88 -41.67 -39.14
C CYS A 205 -7.58 -42.51 -37.87
N GLY A 206 -8.64 -42.89 -37.16
CA GLY A 206 -8.77 -44.24 -36.58
C GLY A 206 -8.06 -44.54 -35.27
N THR A 207 -8.86 -44.76 -34.22
CA THR A 207 -8.96 -46.01 -33.42
C THR A 207 -9.19 -45.75 -31.94
N ILE A 208 -10.20 -46.46 -31.43
CA ILE A 208 -10.67 -46.47 -30.06
C ILE A 208 -9.64 -47.19 -29.19
N SER A 209 -9.11 -46.49 -28.18
CA SER A 209 -8.59 -47.14 -26.98
C SER A 209 -8.90 -46.27 -25.77
N SER A 210 -9.97 -46.68 -25.08
CA SER A 210 -10.43 -46.14 -23.83
C SER A 210 -9.38 -46.37 -22.74
N LYS A 211 -8.50 -45.39 -22.55
CA LYS A 211 -7.83 -45.19 -21.26
C LYS A 211 -8.48 -43.96 -20.64
N LYS A 212 -9.34 -44.18 -19.63
CA LYS A 212 -9.87 -43.12 -18.76
C LYS A 212 -8.69 -42.35 -18.16
N LYS A 213 -8.26 -41.30 -18.85
CA LYS A 213 -7.38 -40.27 -18.29
C LYS A 213 -8.17 -39.68 -17.13
N LYS A 214 -7.68 -39.86 -15.91
CA LYS A 214 -8.26 -39.22 -14.71
C LYS A 214 -8.30 -37.73 -15.02
N LYS A 215 -9.47 -37.21 -15.36
CA LYS A 215 -9.71 -35.78 -15.49
C LYS A 215 -9.59 -35.26 -14.06
N MET A 216 -8.39 -34.81 -13.68
CA MET A 216 -8.21 -33.96 -12.52
C MET A 216 -9.09 -32.74 -12.80
N MET A 217 -10.31 -32.77 -12.28
CA MET A 217 -11.19 -31.62 -12.34
C MET A 217 -10.55 -30.60 -11.42
N TYR A 218 -9.82 -29.65 -12.01
CA TYR A 218 -9.42 -28.45 -11.29
C TYR A 218 -10.71 -27.82 -10.76
N LEU A 219 -10.92 -27.88 -9.44
CA LEU A 219 -12.02 -27.15 -8.80
C LEU A 219 -11.68 -25.65 -8.92
N THR A 220 -12.20 -25.02 -9.97
CA THR A 220 -12.05 -23.60 -10.27
C THR A 220 -12.44 -22.71 -9.08
N THR A 221 -13.31 -23.20 -8.19
CA THR A 221 -13.75 -22.52 -6.97
C THR A 221 -12.61 -22.23 -5.97
N ARG A 222 -11.52 -23.03 -5.96
CA ARG A 222 -10.39 -22.82 -5.04
C ARG A 222 -9.23 -21.98 -5.62
N ASN A 223 -9.27 -21.64 -6.92
CA ASN A 223 -8.17 -20.95 -7.61
C ASN A 223 -8.47 -19.49 -7.98
N ALA A 224 -9.65 -18.96 -7.65
CA ALA A 224 -9.98 -17.55 -7.90
C ALA A 224 -9.07 -16.52 -7.18
N GLU A 225 -8.22 -16.95 -6.23
CA GLU A 225 -7.20 -16.08 -5.64
C GLU A 225 -5.94 -15.91 -6.52
N PHE A 226 -5.59 -16.91 -7.32
CA PHE A 226 -4.37 -16.89 -8.14
C PHE A 226 -4.62 -16.20 -9.50
N ASP A 227 -5.75 -16.45 -10.16
CA ASP A 227 -6.06 -15.83 -11.47
C ASP A 227 -6.42 -14.34 -11.36
N ARG A 228 -6.82 -13.86 -10.16
CA ARG A 228 -7.18 -12.45 -9.92
C ARG A 228 -6.03 -11.45 -10.15
N HIS A 229 -4.78 -11.92 -10.21
CA HIS A 229 -3.62 -11.07 -10.41
C HIS A 229 -3.20 -10.91 -11.88
N GLU A 230 -3.81 -11.60 -12.84
CA GLU A 230 -3.34 -11.59 -14.23
C GLU A 230 -4.14 -10.69 -15.19
N ILE A 231 -5.35 -10.24 -14.85
CA ILE A 231 -6.15 -9.38 -15.73
C ILE A 231 -6.65 -8.14 -15.01
N GLN A 232 -5.85 -7.07 -15.05
CA GLN A 232 -6.24 -5.77 -14.51
C GLN A 232 -7.35 -5.15 -15.41
N ILE A 233 -8.60 -5.17 -14.96
CA ILE A 233 -9.76 -4.58 -15.66
C ILE A 233 -10.00 -3.13 -15.22
N TYR A 234 -10.08 -2.94 -13.91
CA TYR A 234 -10.27 -1.66 -13.25
C TYR A 234 -9.26 -1.53 -12.09
N GLU A 235 -8.70 -0.34 -11.90
CA GLU A 235 -7.88 0.02 -10.75
C GLU A 235 -8.64 1.06 -9.93
N GLU A 236 -8.92 0.81 -8.65
CA GLU A 236 -9.54 1.83 -7.80
C GLU A 236 -8.59 3.01 -7.56
N VAL A 237 -9.09 4.21 -7.83
CA VAL A 237 -8.34 5.48 -7.73
C VAL A 237 -9.13 6.48 -6.88
N ALA A 238 -8.45 7.52 -6.40
CA ALA A 238 -9.08 8.63 -5.69
C ALA A 238 -8.63 9.96 -6.33
N LYS A 239 -9.57 10.89 -6.53
CA LYS A 239 -9.25 12.24 -7.01
C LYS A 239 -8.42 12.96 -5.95
N MET A 240 -7.17 13.24 -6.29
CA MET A 240 -6.25 13.97 -5.42
C MET A 240 -6.06 15.40 -5.96
N PRO A 241 -6.58 16.46 -5.30
CA PRO A 241 -6.16 17.82 -5.59
C PRO A 241 -4.63 17.98 -5.39
N PRO A 242 -3.98 19.04 -5.91
CA PRO A 242 -2.65 19.40 -5.45
C PRO A 242 -2.75 19.89 -3.99
N PHE A 243 -2.62 18.98 -3.02
CA PHE A 243 -2.64 19.28 -1.59
C PHE A 243 -1.28 18.95 -0.95
N GLN A 244 -0.96 19.67 0.13
CA GLN A 244 0.21 19.37 0.94
C GLN A 244 0.00 18.03 1.66
N ARG A 245 0.91 17.09 1.41
CA ARG A 245 0.90 15.76 2.04
C ARG A 245 1.20 15.91 3.53
N LYS A 246 0.32 15.37 4.36
CA LYS A 246 0.46 15.40 5.83
C LYS A 246 1.54 14.44 6.31
N THR A 247 1.72 13.30 5.64
CA THR A 247 2.74 12.31 5.98
C THR A 247 3.58 11.91 4.77
N LEU A 248 4.86 11.65 4.99
CA LEU A 248 5.82 11.08 4.03
C LEU A 248 6.28 9.72 4.58
N VAL A 249 5.91 8.63 3.91
CA VAL A 249 6.21 7.27 4.36
C VAL A 249 7.37 6.71 3.55
N LEU A 250 8.46 6.34 4.21
CA LEU A 250 9.62 5.69 3.61
C LEU A 250 9.50 4.17 3.77
N ILE A 251 9.50 3.44 2.66
CA ILE A 251 9.52 1.98 2.61
C ILE A 251 10.73 1.49 1.80
N GLY A 252 11.24 0.30 2.11
CA GLY A 252 12.43 -0.26 1.46
C GLY A 252 13.07 -1.35 2.30
N ALA A 253 14.02 -2.08 1.71
CA ALA A 253 14.73 -3.15 2.42
C ALA A 253 15.46 -2.62 3.67
N GLN A 254 15.88 -3.52 4.55
CA GLN A 254 16.68 -3.13 5.72
C GLN A 254 18.05 -2.59 5.26
N GLY A 255 18.55 -1.54 5.89
CA GLY A 255 19.86 -0.97 5.58
C GLY A 255 19.93 -0.03 4.37
N VAL A 256 18.85 0.13 3.59
CA VAL A 256 18.83 0.98 2.37
C VAL A 256 18.89 2.50 2.62
N GLY A 257 19.17 2.93 3.86
CA GLY A 257 19.34 4.35 4.19
C GLY A 257 18.06 5.13 4.49
N ARG A 258 16.90 4.47 4.70
CA ARG A 258 15.64 5.13 5.09
C ARG A 258 15.80 6.10 6.27
N ARG A 259 16.45 5.64 7.35
CA ARG A 259 16.72 6.44 8.55
C ARG A 259 17.61 7.66 8.25
N SER A 260 18.67 7.47 7.48
CA SER A 260 19.60 8.54 7.09
C SER A 260 18.89 9.59 6.24
N LEU A 261 18.04 9.15 5.30
CA LEU A 261 17.25 10.05 4.45
C LEU A 261 16.22 10.84 5.26
N LYS A 262 15.49 10.17 6.17
CA LYS A 262 14.58 10.82 7.11
C LYS A 262 15.28 11.91 7.91
N ASN A 263 16.41 11.57 8.55
CA ASN A 263 17.18 12.52 9.36
C ASN A 263 17.66 13.71 8.53
N ARG A 264 18.13 13.46 7.30
CA ARG A 264 18.58 14.51 6.38
C ARG A 264 17.44 15.47 6.01
N PHE A 265 16.23 14.96 5.73
CA PHE A 265 15.08 15.83 5.46
C PHE A 265 14.75 16.74 6.64
N ILE A 266 14.74 16.20 7.86
CA ILE A 266 14.42 16.94 9.09
C ILE A 266 15.48 18.01 9.36
N VAL A 267 16.77 17.68 9.21
CA VAL A 267 17.87 18.63 9.44
C VAL A 267 17.90 19.73 8.39
N LEU A 268 17.70 19.39 7.11
CA LEU A 268 17.75 20.39 6.03
C LEU A 268 16.52 21.29 5.98
N ASN A 269 15.35 20.82 6.44
CA ASN A 269 14.11 21.60 6.38
C ASN A 269 13.25 21.38 7.66
N PRO A 270 13.70 21.84 8.83
CA PRO A 270 13.02 21.58 10.12
C PRO A 270 11.65 22.24 10.24
N THR A 271 11.39 23.29 9.47
CA THR A 271 10.08 23.98 9.39
C THR A 271 9.08 23.25 8.50
N ARG A 272 9.53 22.36 7.62
CA ARG A 272 8.68 21.61 6.69
C ARG A 272 8.47 20.17 7.12
N PHE A 273 9.49 19.53 7.68
CA PHE A 273 9.45 18.12 8.06
C PHE A 273 9.58 17.94 9.57
N GLY A 274 8.79 17.01 10.09
CA GLY A 274 8.92 16.50 11.45
C GLY A 274 8.91 14.97 11.46
N THR A 275 9.16 14.40 12.62
CA THR A 275 8.94 12.97 12.89
C THR A 275 8.19 12.88 14.21
N THR A 276 7.43 11.82 14.43
CA THR A 276 7.02 11.45 15.78
C THR A 276 8.29 11.36 16.63
N VAL A 277 8.28 11.85 17.87
CA VAL A 277 9.39 11.77 18.85
C VAL A 277 10.21 10.49 18.62
N PRO A 278 11.46 10.64 18.10
CA PRO A 278 12.60 11.06 18.92
C PRO A 278 13.19 12.40 18.45
N SER A 279 13.27 13.40 19.32
CA SER A 279 14.14 14.55 19.11
C SER A 279 15.58 14.16 19.44
N PHE A 280 16.32 13.72 18.41
CA PHE A 280 17.78 13.84 18.44
C PHE A 280 18.13 15.25 18.01
N ASN A 281 18.68 16.07 18.91
CA ASN A 281 19.28 17.36 18.57
C ASN A 281 20.73 17.08 18.11
N PRO A 282 21.07 17.22 16.82
CA PRO A 282 22.41 16.91 16.32
C PRO A 282 23.49 17.90 16.75
N ALA A 283 23.16 18.96 17.50
CA ALA A 283 24.13 19.94 17.99
C ALA A 283 25.26 19.34 18.87
N GLY A 284 25.12 18.08 19.33
CA GLY A 284 26.17 17.38 20.09
C GLY A 284 27.06 16.41 19.29
N LEU A 285 26.84 16.23 17.97
CA LEU A 285 27.60 15.25 17.16
C LEU A 285 28.19 15.84 15.87
N ILE A 286 28.16 17.17 15.70
CA ILE A 286 28.97 17.85 14.69
C ILE A 286 30.40 18.00 15.21
N ALA A 287 31.05 16.87 15.43
CA ALA A 287 32.49 16.75 15.50
C ALA A 287 32.80 15.35 14.95
N HIS A 288 33.37 15.29 13.76
CA HIS A 288 33.74 14.07 13.02
C HIS A 288 32.60 13.34 12.30
N GLN A 289 32.28 13.80 11.08
CA GLN A 289 32.60 13.04 9.85
C GLN A 289 31.97 13.76 8.66
N GLU A 290 32.84 14.46 7.93
CA GLU A 290 32.56 14.97 6.60
C GLU A 290 32.41 13.82 5.58
N GLN A 291 31.82 14.20 4.44
CA GLN A 291 31.76 13.46 3.17
C GLN A 291 30.83 12.25 3.14
N PHE A 292 29.67 12.41 2.47
CA PHE A 292 29.31 11.64 1.28
C PHE A 292 28.08 12.31 0.63
N VAL A 293 28.36 13.07 -0.42
CA VAL A 293 27.37 13.65 -1.33
C VAL A 293 26.80 12.50 -2.17
N LEU A 294 25.49 12.28 -2.12
CA LEU A 294 24.81 11.34 -3.01
C LEU A 294 23.90 12.16 -3.93
N HIS A 295 24.28 12.19 -5.21
CA HIS A 295 23.49 12.74 -6.30
C HIS A 295 22.20 11.92 -6.45
N ILE A 296 21.06 12.60 -6.42
CA ILE A 296 19.77 12.03 -6.80
C ILE A 296 19.59 12.34 -8.29
N ARG A 297 19.47 11.31 -9.13
CA ARG A 297 18.88 11.41 -10.48
C ARG A 297 17.39 11.12 -10.38
#